data_AF-A0A7Y5RXU5-F1
#
_entry.id   AF-A0A7Y5RXU5-F1
#
_cell.length_a   1.000
_cell.length_b   1.000
_cell.length_c   1.000
_cell.angle_alpha   90.00
_cell.angle_beta   90.00
_cell.angle_gamma   90.00
#
_symmetry.space_group_name_H-M   'P 1'
#
loop_
_entity.id
_entity.type
_entity.pdbx_description
1 polymer ?
#
loop_
_entity_poly.entity_id
_entity_poly.type
_entity_poly.pdbx_seq_one_letter_code
_entity_poly.pdbx_strand_id
1 'polypeptide(L)'
;MSGSPRSDGGKSAGAPPPAGVTKVGLSDLPRDELLCYGRELGLKLDGDTPQGELVRRVRERQELLVQIDRDALLDIVMWARIPMRRSAAKEHLAREIARIGRMDFDGLSPRGVRALAQLRGLSVAPDESPEAVARRMKKSETMREWLDRKRRGVVSSMLTRYLGVEAEPEGEYQFLPEDGATRPTSLKKDIEEHGLVSGLAQRLRGAADDYVRTKLDEIEVRIDRKLDEIDRRLSEWRDREVANRLKIIRITLTASVLVAALSLVYKYTVSQVIEPEAPAATASAPAEAGE
;
A
#
# COMPACT_ATOMS: atom_id res chain seq x y z
N MET A 1 48.69 6.38 32.17
CA MET A 1 47.41 6.93 32.66
C MET A 1 46.47 7.00 31.45
N SER A 2 45.97 5.89 30.90
CA SER A 2 44.83 5.05 31.34
C SER A 2 43.60 5.86 31.76
N GLY A 3 42.68 6.05 30.82
CA GLY A 3 41.32 6.54 31.04
C GLY A 3 40.40 5.99 29.96
N SER A 4 39.86 4.78 30.17
CA SER A 4 38.80 4.22 29.32
C SER A 4 37.46 4.84 29.71
N PRO A 5 36.66 5.35 28.74
CA PRO A 5 35.30 5.76 29.02
C PRO A 5 34.38 4.53 29.18
N ARG A 6 33.64 4.51 30.28
CA ARG A 6 32.60 3.51 30.58
C ARG A 6 31.46 3.67 29.58
N SER A 7 31.22 2.61 28.81
CA SER A 7 30.01 2.41 28.00
C SER A 7 28.87 2.00 28.94
N ASP A 8 27.98 2.94 29.27
CA ASP A 8 26.71 2.64 29.94
C ASP A 8 25.79 1.88 28.97
N GLY A 9 25.75 0.57 29.14
CA GLY A 9 24.81 -0.33 28.48
C GLY A 9 23.39 -0.12 29.00
N GLY A 10 22.73 0.92 28.51
CA GLY A 10 21.30 1.14 28.68
C GLY A 10 20.52 -0.01 28.02
N LYS A 11 20.08 -0.96 28.86
CA LYS A 11 19.23 -2.09 28.51
C LYS A 11 17.83 -1.55 28.14
N SER A 12 17.67 -1.12 26.89
CA SER A 12 16.38 -0.74 26.31
C SER A 12 15.45 -1.95 26.39
N ALA A 13 14.45 -1.87 27.26
CA ALA A 13 13.37 -2.83 27.35
C ALA A 13 12.62 -2.79 26.01
N GLY A 14 12.85 -3.81 25.18
CA GLY A 14 12.27 -3.92 23.86
C GLY A 14 10.75 -3.81 23.92
N ALA A 15 10.22 -2.72 23.39
CA ALA A 15 8.81 -2.62 23.04
C ALA A 15 8.45 -3.82 22.16
N PRO A 16 7.33 -4.53 22.42
CA PRO A 16 6.90 -5.61 21.57
C PRO A 16 6.73 -5.06 20.15
N PRO A 17 7.22 -5.78 19.11
CA PRO A 17 7.10 -5.33 17.74
C PRO A 17 5.63 -5.06 17.43
N PRO A 18 5.29 -3.95 16.74
CA PRO A 18 3.91 -3.63 16.41
C PRO A 18 3.28 -4.83 15.68
N ALA A 19 2.08 -5.20 16.12
CA ALA A 19 1.34 -6.35 15.62
C ALA A 19 1.40 -6.38 14.07
N GLY A 20 1.88 -7.52 13.56
CA GLY A 20 2.42 -7.65 12.22
C GLY A 20 1.50 -7.07 11.14
N VAL A 21 2.05 -6.19 10.32
CA VAL A 21 1.47 -5.83 9.03
C VAL A 21 1.37 -7.10 8.21
N THR A 22 0.19 -7.70 8.18
CA THR A 22 -0.11 -8.82 7.31
C THR A 22 0.15 -8.37 5.88
N LYS A 23 1.08 -9.02 5.20
CA LYS A 23 1.36 -8.76 3.79
C LYS A 23 0.08 -9.04 3.02
N VAL A 24 -0.63 -7.99 2.62
CA VAL A 24 -1.85 -8.10 1.82
C VAL A 24 -1.51 -8.90 0.57
N GLY A 25 -2.14 -10.06 0.41
CA GLY A 25 -1.89 -10.92 -0.73
C GLY A 25 -2.50 -10.32 -1.99
N LEU A 26 -1.96 -10.66 -3.16
CA LEU A 26 -2.52 -10.24 -4.45
C LEU A 26 -3.99 -10.71 -4.61
N SER A 27 -4.40 -11.79 -3.94
CA SER A 27 -5.78 -12.30 -3.93
C SER A 27 -6.76 -11.40 -3.18
N ASP A 28 -6.26 -10.60 -2.24
CA ASP A 28 -7.07 -9.81 -1.32
C ASP A 28 -7.31 -8.40 -1.88
N LEU A 29 -6.60 -8.04 -2.95
CA LEU A 29 -6.77 -6.78 -3.64
C LEU A 29 -8.16 -6.70 -4.32
N PRO A 30 -8.85 -5.56 -4.19
CA PRO A 30 -10.03 -5.25 -4.98
C PRO A 30 -9.80 -5.42 -6.48
N ARG A 31 -10.87 -5.77 -7.22
CA ARG A 31 -10.80 -6.08 -8.65
C ARG A 31 -10.29 -4.89 -9.49
N ASP A 32 -10.72 -3.68 -9.16
CA ASP A 32 -10.31 -2.43 -9.77
C ASP A 32 -8.82 -2.13 -9.54
N GLU A 33 -8.31 -2.39 -8.34
CA GLU A 33 -6.88 -2.28 -8.03
C GLU A 33 -6.05 -3.32 -8.81
N LEU A 34 -6.54 -4.55 -8.94
CA LEU A 34 -5.91 -5.59 -9.77
C LEU A 34 -5.85 -5.20 -11.25
N LEU A 35 -6.95 -4.64 -11.77
CA LEU A 35 -6.99 -4.13 -13.14
C LEU A 35 -6.00 -2.98 -13.33
N CYS A 36 -5.95 -2.04 -12.38
CA CYS A 36 -5.02 -0.91 -12.40
C CYS A 36 -3.57 -1.42 -12.37
N TYR A 37 -3.22 -2.25 -11.40
CA TYR A 37 -1.89 -2.82 -11.22
C TYR A 37 -1.44 -3.63 -12.44
N GLY A 38 -2.31 -4.48 -12.99
CA GLY A 38 -1.99 -5.24 -14.19
C GLY A 38 -1.76 -4.34 -15.42
N ARG A 39 -2.54 -3.27 -15.59
CA ARG A 39 -2.34 -2.29 -16.66
C ARG A 39 -1.03 -1.52 -16.49
N GLU A 40 -0.67 -1.16 -15.26
CA GLU A 40 0.64 -0.57 -14.96
C GLU A 40 1.79 -1.50 -15.34
N LEU A 41 1.63 -2.82 -15.16
CA LEU A 41 2.58 -3.83 -15.62
C LEU A 41 2.51 -4.15 -17.13
N GLY A 42 1.75 -3.36 -17.91
CA GLY A 42 1.62 -3.53 -19.35
C GLY A 42 0.78 -4.75 -19.77
N LEU A 43 -0.08 -5.27 -18.90
CA LEU A 43 -1.05 -6.30 -19.26
C LEU A 43 -2.30 -5.68 -19.88
N LYS A 44 -2.82 -6.32 -20.93
CA LYS A 44 -4.13 -6.02 -21.51
C LYS A 44 -5.19 -6.83 -20.77
N LEU A 45 -5.80 -6.20 -19.76
CA LEU A 45 -6.84 -6.81 -18.94
C LEU A 45 -8.19 -6.15 -19.25
N ASP A 46 -9.16 -6.97 -19.63
CA ASP A 46 -10.54 -6.54 -19.87
C ASP A 46 -11.29 -6.42 -18.54
N GLY A 47 -12.18 -5.43 -18.44
CA GLY A 47 -13.03 -5.21 -17.27
C GLY A 47 -13.96 -6.38 -16.98
N ASP A 48 -14.26 -7.21 -17.98
CA ASP A 48 -15.11 -8.40 -17.85
C ASP A 48 -14.34 -9.67 -17.44
N THR A 49 -13.00 -9.60 -17.36
CA THR A 49 -12.18 -10.76 -17.00
C THR A 49 -12.47 -11.20 -15.55
N PRO A 50 -12.72 -12.50 -15.29
CA PRO A 50 -12.92 -13.01 -13.93
C PRO A 50 -11.74 -12.71 -13.01
N GLN A 51 -11.98 -12.42 -11.73
CA GLN A 51 -10.93 -12.02 -10.78
C GLN A 51 -9.81 -13.06 -10.66
N GLY A 52 -10.14 -14.36 -10.65
CA GLY A 52 -9.13 -15.43 -10.61
C GLY A 52 -8.18 -15.39 -11.81
N GLU A 53 -8.69 -15.08 -13.00
CA GLU A 53 -7.88 -14.95 -14.22
C GLU A 53 -7.03 -13.66 -14.20
N LEU A 54 -7.55 -12.56 -13.63
CA LEU A 54 -6.76 -11.34 -13.40
C LEU A 54 -5.55 -11.64 -12.51
N VAL A 55 -5.78 -12.27 -11.35
CA VAL A 55 -4.72 -12.66 -10.41
C VAL A 55 -3.71 -13.60 -11.09
N ARG A 56 -4.18 -14.59 -11.86
CA ARG A 56 -3.31 -15.52 -12.60
C ARG A 56 -2.39 -14.78 -13.57
N ARG A 57 -2.93 -13.89 -14.40
CA ARG A 57 -2.13 -13.13 -15.39
C ARG A 57 -1.14 -12.18 -14.74
N VAL A 58 -1.50 -11.54 -13.63
CA VAL A 58 -0.58 -10.69 -12.87
C VAL A 58 0.56 -11.52 -12.27
N ARG A 59 0.27 -12.69 -11.70
CA ARG A 59 1.32 -13.59 -11.18
C ARG A 59 2.24 -14.10 -12.28
N GLU A 60 1.68 -14.51 -13.42
CA GLU A 60 2.46 -14.94 -14.59
C GLU A 60 3.40 -13.82 -15.06
N ARG A 61 2.94 -12.56 -15.03
CA ARG A 61 3.78 -11.41 -15.33
C ARG A 61 4.87 -11.18 -14.27
N GLN A 62 4.55 -11.31 -12.97
CA GLN A 62 5.53 -11.19 -11.90
C GLN A 62 6.60 -12.28 -11.99
N GLU A 63 6.22 -13.51 -12.32
CA GLU A 63 7.15 -14.62 -12.54
C GLU A 63 8.07 -14.36 -13.74
N LEU A 64 7.52 -13.86 -14.85
CA LEU A 64 8.31 -13.42 -16.00
C LEU A 64 9.33 -12.33 -15.60
N LEU A 65 8.94 -11.37 -14.75
CA LEU A 65 9.86 -10.32 -14.26
C LEU A 65 10.98 -10.88 -13.38
N VAL A 66 10.72 -11.97 -12.65
CA VAL A 66 11.78 -12.66 -11.89
C VAL A 66 12.80 -13.25 -12.85
N GLN A 67 12.35 -13.89 -13.94
CA GLN A 67 13.19 -14.55 -14.95
C GLN A 67 14.01 -13.56 -15.80
N ILE A 68 13.47 -12.37 -16.11
CA ILE A 68 14.18 -11.37 -16.92
C ILE A 68 15.34 -10.77 -16.12
N ASP A 69 16.52 -10.70 -16.74
CA ASP A 69 17.68 -10.04 -16.15
C ASP A 69 17.41 -8.54 -15.90
N ARG A 70 17.80 -8.07 -14.72
CA ARG A 70 17.64 -6.68 -14.31
C ARG A 70 18.39 -5.72 -15.25
N ASP A 71 19.56 -6.11 -15.72
CA ASP A 71 20.35 -5.25 -16.61
C ASP A 71 19.70 -5.09 -17.98
N ALA A 72 18.98 -6.11 -18.46
CA ALA A 72 18.18 -6.00 -19.67
C ALA A 72 17.02 -4.99 -19.51
N LEU A 73 16.40 -4.92 -18.32
CA LEU A 73 15.39 -3.91 -18.01
C LEU A 73 15.99 -2.50 -17.97
N LEU A 74 17.18 -2.35 -17.37
CA LEU A 74 17.89 -1.07 -17.33
C LEU A 74 18.29 -0.59 -18.73
N ASP A 75 18.76 -1.49 -19.59
CA ASP A 75 19.07 -1.15 -20.99
C ASP A 75 17.86 -0.55 -21.71
N ILE A 76 16.66 -1.11 -21.50
CA ILE A 76 15.42 -0.60 -22.09
C ILE A 76 15.10 0.81 -21.54
N VAL A 77 15.24 1.01 -20.23
CA VAL A 77 14.97 2.30 -19.58
C VAL A 77 15.95 3.39 -20.03
N MET A 78 17.25 3.06 -20.13
CA MET A 78 18.29 3.95 -20.66
C MET A 78 18.03 4.31 -22.12
N TRP A 79 17.72 3.31 -22.94
CA TRP A 79 17.36 3.50 -24.34
C TRP A 79 16.14 4.43 -24.49
N ALA A 80 15.14 4.28 -23.62
CA ALA A 80 13.97 5.15 -23.60
C ALA A 80 14.20 6.53 -22.97
N ARG A 81 15.42 6.81 -22.47
CA ARG A 81 15.79 8.05 -21.77
C ARG A 81 14.87 8.37 -20.59
N ILE A 82 14.44 7.35 -19.83
CA ILE A 82 13.57 7.52 -18.64
C ILE A 82 14.46 7.61 -17.39
N PRO A 83 14.49 8.74 -16.66
CA PRO A 83 15.35 8.91 -15.50
C PRO A 83 14.97 7.92 -14.39
N MET A 84 15.89 7.02 -14.06
CA MET A 84 15.69 5.98 -13.06
C MET A 84 16.90 5.78 -12.16
N ARG A 85 16.63 5.49 -10.89
CA ARG A 85 17.68 5.09 -9.94
C ARG A 85 18.22 3.71 -10.33
N ARG A 86 19.54 3.55 -10.27
CA ARG A 86 20.20 2.25 -10.49
C ARG A 86 19.84 1.18 -9.48
N SER A 87 19.19 1.53 -8.37
CA SER A 87 18.66 0.62 -7.34
C SER A 87 17.16 0.33 -7.47
N ALA A 88 16.47 0.86 -8.50
CA ALA A 88 15.05 0.63 -8.68
C ALA A 88 14.69 -0.87 -8.78
N ALA A 89 13.59 -1.25 -8.15
CA ALA A 89 13.08 -2.62 -8.19
C ALA A 89 12.63 -2.99 -9.62
N LYS A 90 12.72 -4.28 -9.98
CA LYS A 90 12.33 -4.79 -11.32
C LYS A 90 10.89 -4.41 -11.69
N GLU A 91 9.96 -4.46 -10.74
CA GLU A 91 8.57 -4.04 -10.98
C GLU A 91 8.46 -2.57 -11.37
N HIS A 92 9.22 -1.68 -10.72
CA HIS A 92 9.18 -0.27 -11.03
C HIS A 92 9.73 0.00 -12.43
N LEU A 93 10.83 -0.66 -12.80
CA LEU A 93 11.37 -0.65 -14.17
C LEU A 93 10.32 -1.14 -15.17
N ALA A 94 9.62 -2.24 -14.88
CA ALA A 94 8.58 -2.78 -15.73
C ALA A 94 7.41 -1.82 -15.95
N ARG A 95 6.99 -1.08 -14.91
CA ARG A 95 5.92 -0.08 -15.01
C ARG A 95 6.30 1.08 -15.94
N GLU A 96 7.54 1.56 -15.84
CA GLU A 96 8.00 2.59 -16.77
C GLU A 96 8.20 2.04 -18.19
N ILE A 97 8.68 0.80 -18.32
CA ILE A 97 8.82 0.15 -19.63
C ILE A 97 7.46 -0.04 -20.31
N ALA A 98 6.41 -0.39 -19.55
CA ALA A 98 5.05 -0.52 -20.06
C ALA A 98 4.50 0.79 -20.64
N ARG A 99 5.01 1.95 -20.22
CA ARG A 99 4.65 3.26 -20.77
C ARG A 99 5.36 3.58 -22.08
N ILE A 100 6.43 2.86 -22.43
CA ILE A 100 7.19 3.09 -23.66
C ILE A 100 6.36 2.67 -24.88
N GLY A 101 5.87 3.67 -25.61
CA GLY A 101 5.17 3.50 -26.88
C GLY A 101 6.04 3.57 -28.13
N ARG A 102 7.35 3.90 -28.00
CA ARG A 102 8.28 3.99 -29.14
C ARG A 102 8.61 2.59 -29.68
N MET A 103 8.72 2.48 -31.00
CA MET A 103 8.99 1.24 -31.75
C MET A 103 10.22 1.35 -32.65
N ASP A 104 11.04 2.34 -32.36
CA ASP A 104 12.42 2.30 -32.80
C ASP A 104 13.15 1.27 -31.93
N PHE A 105 14.08 0.51 -32.48
CA PHE A 105 14.93 -0.38 -31.69
C PHE A 105 16.40 -0.07 -31.91
N ASP A 106 16.70 1.00 -32.65
CA ASP A 106 18.05 1.42 -32.93
C ASP A 106 18.72 1.85 -31.63
N GLY A 107 19.91 1.29 -31.39
CA GLY A 107 20.68 1.49 -30.16
C GLY A 107 20.20 0.69 -28.94
N LEU A 108 19.12 -0.10 -29.03
CA LEU A 108 18.71 -1.00 -27.95
C LEU A 108 19.59 -2.26 -27.95
N SER A 109 20.07 -2.67 -26.77
CA SER A 109 20.90 -3.87 -26.66
C SER A 109 20.13 -5.13 -27.09
N PRO A 110 20.80 -6.17 -27.62
CA PRO A 110 20.12 -7.41 -28.03
C PRO A 110 19.33 -8.07 -26.89
N ARG A 111 19.84 -8.03 -25.66
CA ARG A 111 19.12 -8.51 -24.46
C ARG A 111 17.90 -7.65 -24.13
N GLY A 112 18.00 -6.34 -24.29
CA GLY A 112 16.89 -5.40 -24.10
C GLY A 112 15.77 -5.63 -25.11
N VAL A 113 16.09 -5.88 -26.39
CA VAL A 113 15.09 -6.21 -27.43
C VAL A 113 14.30 -7.47 -27.05
N ARG A 114 15.00 -8.53 -26.62
CA ARG A 114 14.37 -9.80 -26.21
C ARG A 114 13.51 -9.63 -24.96
N ALA A 115 14.03 -8.94 -23.94
CA ALA A 115 13.29 -8.66 -22.71
C ALA A 115 12.03 -7.82 -23.01
N LEU A 116 12.12 -6.79 -23.86
CA LEU A 116 10.99 -5.97 -24.25
C LEU A 116 9.93 -6.77 -25.02
N ALA A 117 10.35 -7.68 -25.91
CA ALA A 117 9.45 -8.58 -26.61
C ALA A 117 8.70 -9.52 -25.65
N GLN A 118 9.40 -10.12 -24.69
CA GLN A 118 8.81 -10.96 -23.64
C GLN A 118 7.83 -10.15 -22.78
N LEU A 119 8.18 -8.92 -22.38
CA LEU A 119 7.28 -8.02 -21.67
C LEU A 119 6.04 -7.64 -22.49
N ARG A 120 6.07 -7.74 -23.81
CA ARG A 120 4.89 -7.57 -24.67
C ARG A 120 4.12 -8.86 -24.95
N GLY A 121 4.53 -9.96 -24.33
CA GLY A 121 3.88 -11.26 -24.46
C GLY A 121 4.25 -12.01 -25.73
N LEU A 122 5.38 -11.65 -26.38
CA LEU A 122 5.91 -12.40 -27.52
C LEU A 122 6.86 -13.49 -27.02
N SER A 123 6.66 -14.71 -27.51
CA SER A 123 7.59 -15.82 -27.26
C SER A 123 8.86 -15.64 -28.13
N VAL A 124 10.01 -15.55 -27.47
CA VAL A 124 11.32 -15.32 -28.12
C VAL A 124 12.19 -16.55 -27.89
N ALA A 125 12.68 -17.13 -28.98
CA ALA A 125 13.64 -18.22 -28.88
C ALA A 125 15.03 -17.66 -28.50
N PRO A 126 15.85 -18.40 -27.71
CA PRO A 126 17.12 -17.91 -27.20
C PRO A 126 18.15 -17.60 -28.30
N ASP A 127 18.04 -18.26 -29.45
CA ASP A 127 18.88 -18.17 -30.64
C ASP A 127 18.34 -17.20 -31.70
N GLU A 128 17.16 -16.61 -31.48
CA GLU A 128 16.54 -15.71 -32.44
C GLU A 128 17.35 -14.41 -32.58
N SER A 129 17.56 -13.97 -33.82
CA SER A 129 18.28 -12.73 -34.09
C SER A 129 17.46 -11.53 -33.58
N PRO A 130 18.11 -10.51 -32.96
CA PRO A 130 17.40 -9.35 -32.40
C PRO A 130 16.59 -8.60 -33.48
N GLU A 131 17.06 -8.59 -34.73
CA GLU A 131 16.34 -8.00 -35.85
C GLU A 131 15.05 -8.74 -36.19
N ALA A 132 15.04 -10.08 -36.14
CA ALA A 132 13.83 -10.87 -36.39
C ALA A 132 12.79 -10.60 -35.29
N VAL A 133 13.23 -10.55 -34.03
CA VAL A 133 12.38 -10.18 -32.88
C VAL A 133 11.81 -8.77 -33.07
N ALA A 134 12.64 -7.79 -33.42
CA ALA A 134 12.22 -6.41 -33.68
C ALA A 134 11.20 -6.31 -34.82
N ARG A 135 11.41 -7.02 -35.94
CA ARG A 135 10.45 -7.08 -37.06
C ARG A 135 9.11 -7.69 -36.62
N ARG A 136 9.14 -8.76 -35.82
CA ARG A 136 7.94 -9.40 -35.30
C ARG A 136 7.20 -8.51 -34.29
N MET A 137 7.92 -7.79 -33.43
CA MET A 137 7.34 -6.77 -32.56
C MET A 137 6.60 -5.69 -33.36
N LYS A 138 7.23 -5.12 -34.40
CA LYS A 138 6.59 -4.13 -35.29
C LYS A 138 5.33 -4.70 -35.96
N LYS A 139 5.34 -5.99 -36.32
CA LYS A 139 4.19 -6.66 -36.95
C LYS A 139 3.05 -6.98 -35.96
N SER A 140 3.38 -7.25 -34.69
CA SER A 140 2.39 -7.63 -33.66
C SER A 140 1.59 -6.45 -33.09
N GLU A 141 2.00 -5.22 -33.39
CA GLU A 141 1.26 -4.04 -32.94
C GLU A 141 -0.13 -4.01 -33.57
N THR A 142 -1.14 -3.97 -32.71
CA THR A 142 -2.52 -3.84 -33.19
C THR A 142 -2.73 -2.40 -33.64
N MET A 143 -3.40 -2.17 -34.78
CA MET A 143 -3.68 -0.81 -35.28
C MET A 143 -4.31 0.12 -34.22
N ARG A 144 -5.00 -0.43 -33.21
CA ARG A 144 -5.54 0.31 -32.06
C ARG A 144 -4.47 0.94 -31.17
N GLU A 145 -3.35 0.27 -30.91
CA GLU A 145 -2.24 0.78 -30.10
C GLU A 145 -1.50 1.90 -30.84
N TRP A 146 -1.45 1.81 -32.17
CA TRP A 146 -0.99 2.90 -33.01
C TRP A 146 -1.92 4.11 -32.93
N LEU A 147 -3.25 3.89 -32.92
CA LEU A 147 -4.24 4.96 -32.81
C LEU A 147 -4.20 5.68 -31.46
N ASP A 148 -4.12 4.94 -30.35
CA ASP A 148 -4.05 5.52 -29.01
C ASP A 148 -2.80 6.39 -28.82
N ARG A 149 -1.68 5.98 -29.45
CA ARG A 149 -0.45 6.80 -29.49
C ARG A 149 -0.66 8.11 -30.24
N LYS A 150 -1.31 8.08 -31.41
CA LYS A 150 -1.65 9.31 -32.15
C LYS A 150 -2.56 10.23 -31.35
N ARG A 151 -3.59 9.70 -30.67
CA ARG A 151 -4.50 10.51 -29.85
C ARG A 151 -3.76 11.25 -28.73
N ARG A 152 -2.85 10.58 -28.02
CA ARG A 152 -2.06 11.23 -26.94
C ARG A 152 -1.16 12.35 -27.47
N GLY A 153 -0.50 12.14 -28.61
CA GLY A 153 0.32 13.18 -29.25
C GLY A 153 -0.48 14.42 -29.62
N VAL A 154 -1.70 14.23 -30.16
CA VAL A 154 -2.59 15.34 -30.55
C VAL A 154 -3.07 16.12 -29.33
N VAL A 155 -3.54 15.43 -28.28
CA VAL A 155 -4.00 16.07 -27.04
C VAL A 155 -2.86 16.84 -26.37
N SER A 156 -1.66 16.26 -26.32
CA SER A 156 -0.48 16.96 -25.80
C SER A 156 -0.17 18.21 -26.63
N SER A 157 -0.17 18.12 -27.96
CA SER A 157 0.11 19.30 -28.81
C SER A 157 -0.94 20.41 -28.65
N MET A 158 -2.20 20.05 -28.41
CA MET A 158 -3.27 21.01 -28.14
C MET A 158 -3.08 21.68 -26.79
N LEU A 159 -2.70 20.93 -25.75
CA LEU A 159 -2.40 21.48 -24.44
C LEU A 159 -1.17 22.41 -24.49
N THR A 160 -0.10 22.00 -25.18
CA THR A 160 1.11 22.81 -25.32
C THR A 160 0.83 24.11 -26.09
N ARG A 161 0.02 24.06 -27.16
CA ARG A 161 -0.41 25.28 -27.87
C ARG A 161 -1.28 26.19 -27.01
N TYR A 162 -2.09 25.64 -26.11
CA TYR A 162 -2.95 26.44 -25.24
C TYR A 162 -2.19 27.02 -24.03
N LEU A 163 -1.14 26.33 -23.57
CA LEU A 163 -0.34 26.73 -22.41
C LEU A 163 0.91 27.56 -22.78
N GLY A 164 1.27 27.67 -24.06
CA GLY A 164 2.38 28.51 -24.51
C GLY A 164 3.77 28.08 -24.01
N VAL A 165 3.91 26.85 -23.51
CA VAL A 165 5.19 26.32 -23.02
C VAL A 165 5.96 25.73 -24.19
N GLU A 166 6.94 26.47 -24.70
CA GLU A 166 7.87 25.96 -25.70
C GLU A 166 8.76 24.87 -25.08
N ALA A 167 8.74 23.67 -25.67
CA ALA A 167 9.55 22.55 -25.21
C ALA A 167 10.98 22.70 -25.74
N GLU A 168 11.93 23.02 -24.85
CA GLU A 168 13.37 23.07 -25.12
C GLU A 168 13.92 21.71 -25.63
N PRO A 169 14.82 21.69 -26.62
CA PRO A 169 15.32 20.46 -27.23
C PRO A 169 16.50 19.81 -26.46
N GLU A 170 16.44 18.47 -26.40
CA GLU A 170 17.54 17.49 -26.29
C GLU A 170 18.76 17.82 -25.42
N GLY A 171 18.56 17.80 -24.09
CA GLY A 171 19.65 17.64 -23.13
C GLY A 171 20.19 16.19 -23.09
N GLU A 172 21.50 16.07 -22.92
CA GLU A 172 22.24 14.83 -22.70
C GLU A 172 21.73 14.14 -21.42
N TYR A 173 21.40 12.85 -21.51
CA TYR A 173 20.71 12.11 -20.45
C TYR A 173 21.65 11.90 -19.25
N GLN A 174 21.38 12.59 -18.13
CA GLN A 174 22.12 12.45 -16.88
C GLN A 174 21.31 11.65 -15.86
N PHE A 175 21.91 10.58 -15.33
CA PHE A 175 21.34 9.85 -14.20
C PHE A 175 21.19 10.77 -12.99
N LEU A 176 20.06 10.67 -12.28
CA LEU A 176 19.89 11.30 -10.99
C LEU A 176 21.00 10.79 -10.04
N PRO A 177 21.79 11.67 -9.40
CA PRO A 177 22.80 11.26 -8.45
C PRO A 177 22.16 10.49 -7.28
N GLU A 178 22.88 9.49 -6.76
CA GLU A 178 22.46 8.77 -5.57
C GLU A 178 22.56 9.71 -4.36
N ASP A 179 21.44 9.93 -3.66
CA ASP A 179 21.38 10.79 -2.48
C ASP A 179 22.30 10.23 -1.38
N GLY A 180 23.49 10.81 -1.22
CA GLY A 180 24.45 10.35 -0.20
C GLY A 180 25.74 11.14 0.01
N ALA A 181 26.03 12.22 -0.71
CA ALA A 181 27.28 12.96 -0.54
C ALA A 181 27.07 14.47 -0.36
N THR A 182 26.95 14.90 0.90
CA THR A 182 27.03 16.31 1.30
C THR A 182 28.49 16.77 1.40
N ARG A 183 28.92 17.69 0.52
CA ARG A 183 29.98 18.66 0.81
C ARG A 183 29.58 20.04 0.25
N PRO A 184 29.55 21.11 1.07
CA PRO A 184 29.33 22.46 0.58
C PRO A 184 30.66 23.04 0.11
N THR A 185 30.88 23.14 -1.20
CA THR A 185 31.93 23.98 -1.78
C THR A 185 31.35 25.28 -2.31
N SER A 186 32.17 26.32 -2.21
CA SER A 186 31.86 27.73 -2.43
C SER A 186 31.23 28.01 -3.81
N LEU A 187 30.02 28.58 -3.78
CA LEU A 187 29.18 29.06 -4.89
C LEU A 187 29.91 29.87 -5.97
N LYS A 188 31.03 30.52 -5.63
CA LYS A 188 31.75 31.36 -6.59
C LYS A 188 32.62 30.54 -7.56
N LYS A 189 33.02 29.33 -7.17
CA LYS A 189 33.87 28.45 -7.99
C LYS A 189 33.04 27.59 -8.96
N ASP A 190 31.84 27.18 -8.55
CA ASP A 190 30.91 26.39 -9.38
C ASP A 190 30.34 27.18 -10.57
N ILE A 191 30.21 28.50 -10.44
CA ILE A 191 29.71 29.37 -11.52
C ILE A 191 30.80 29.59 -12.58
N GLU A 192 32.07 29.55 -12.18
CA GLU A 192 33.22 29.75 -13.06
C GLU A 192 33.60 28.47 -13.82
N GLU A 193 33.43 27.29 -13.20
CA GLU A 193 33.78 25.99 -13.81
C GLU A 193 32.64 25.29 -14.56
N HIS A 194 31.35 25.48 -14.20
CA HIS A 194 30.25 24.68 -14.78
C HIS A 194 29.31 25.39 -15.75
N GLY A 195 29.54 26.67 -16.05
CA GLY A 195 28.72 27.41 -17.01
C GLY A 195 27.26 27.62 -16.57
N LEU A 196 26.56 28.52 -17.25
CA LEU A 196 25.22 29.01 -16.91
C LEU A 196 24.13 27.91 -16.76
N VAL A 197 24.38 26.70 -17.25
CA VAL A 197 23.46 25.56 -17.22
C VAL A 197 23.35 24.93 -15.83
N SER A 198 24.41 24.94 -15.01
CA SER A 198 24.34 24.41 -13.63
C SER A 198 23.51 25.30 -12.70
N GLY A 199 23.49 26.62 -12.95
CA GLY A 199 22.68 27.57 -12.20
C GLY A 199 21.17 27.39 -12.40
N LEU A 200 20.75 26.90 -13.58
CA LEU A 200 19.37 26.54 -13.86
C LEU A 200 18.96 25.24 -13.19
N ALA A 201 19.84 24.24 -13.13
CA ALA A 201 19.58 23.00 -12.40
C ALA A 201 19.39 23.26 -10.89
N GLN A 202 20.13 24.19 -10.30
CA GLN A 202 19.96 24.59 -8.90
C GLN A 202 18.60 25.28 -8.66
N ARG A 203 18.14 26.11 -9.60
CA ARG A 203 16.82 26.78 -9.52
C ARG A 203 15.66 25.81 -9.78
N LEU A 204 15.83 24.87 -10.71
CA LEU A 204 14.88 23.77 -10.95
C LEU A 204 14.80 22.85 -9.73
N ARG A 205 15.92 22.60 -9.05
CA ARG A 205 15.94 21.85 -7.79
C ARG A 205 15.20 22.59 -6.68
N GLY A 206 15.41 23.91 -6.54
CA GLY A 206 14.64 24.73 -5.60
C GLY A 206 13.13 24.69 -5.88
N ALA A 207 12.72 24.84 -7.14
CA ALA A 207 11.31 24.76 -7.52
C ALA A 207 10.71 23.35 -7.33
N ALA A 208 11.51 22.30 -7.56
CA ALA A 208 11.11 20.92 -7.30
C ALA A 208 11.00 20.63 -5.80
N ASP A 209 11.92 21.14 -4.98
CA ASP A 209 11.88 21.00 -3.52
C ASP A 209 10.69 21.77 -2.94
N ASP A 210 10.37 22.96 -3.44
CA ASP A 210 9.18 23.72 -3.05
C ASP A 210 7.89 23.00 -3.45
N TYR A 211 7.86 22.37 -4.63
CA TYR A 211 6.74 21.54 -5.05
C TYR A 211 6.59 20.29 -4.17
N VAL A 212 7.69 19.60 -3.88
CA VAL A 212 7.71 18.43 -2.99
C VAL A 212 7.24 18.84 -1.60
N ARG A 213 7.70 19.97 -1.07
CA ARG A 213 7.26 20.51 0.22
C ARG A 213 5.77 20.80 0.22
N THR A 214 5.27 21.48 -0.81
CA THR A 214 3.83 21.75 -0.98
C THR A 214 3.02 20.46 -1.02
N LYS A 215 3.54 19.40 -1.67
CA LYS A 215 2.88 18.09 -1.72
C LYS A 215 2.97 17.33 -0.41
N LEU A 216 4.05 17.46 0.34
CA LEU A 216 4.17 16.92 1.68
C LEU A 216 3.18 17.59 2.62
N ASP A 217 3.04 18.92 2.55
CA ASP A 217 2.06 19.67 3.34
C ASP A 217 0.62 19.28 2.96
N GLU A 218 0.31 19.10 1.66
CA GLU A 218 -1.00 18.60 1.21
C GLU A 218 -1.29 17.18 1.73
N ILE A 219 -0.26 16.32 1.75
CA ILE A 219 -0.35 14.97 2.30
C ILE A 219 -0.56 15.02 3.81
N GLU A 220 0.14 15.89 4.54
CA GLU A 220 -0.01 16.10 5.97
C GLU A 220 -1.45 16.52 6.32
N VAL A 221 -1.99 17.53 5.63
CA VAL A 221 -3.39 17.97 5.81
C VAL A 221 -4.39 16.85 5.53
N ARG A 222 -4.11 16.00 4.53
CA ARG A 222 -4.98 14.86 4.21
C ARG A 222 -4.90 13.76 5.26
N ILE A 223 -3.71 13.54 5.81
CA ILE A 223 -3.49 12.58 6.90
C ILE A 223 -4.21 13.06 8.15
N ASP A 224 -4.03 14.31 8.56
CA ASP A 224 -4.69 14.89 9.74
C ASP A 224 -6.21 14.79 9.62
N ARG A 225 -6.77 15.14 8.45
CA ARG A 225 -8.21 14.98 8.21
C ARG A 225 -8.69 13.53 8.34
N LYS A 226 -7.87 12.56 7.90
CA LYS A 226 -8.21 11.13 8.05
C LYS A 226 -8.07 10.65 9.50
N LEU A 227 -7.08 11.16 10.23
CA LEU A 227 -6.91 10.87 11.66
C LEU A 227 -8.11 11.40 12.45
N ASP A 228 -8.53 12.63 12.21
CA ASP A 228 -9.74 13.22 12.83
C ASP A 228 -10.99 12.39 12.52
N GLU A 229 -11.14 11.91 11.29
CA GLU A 229 -12.27 11.07 10.91
C GLU A 229 -12.25 9.71 11.65
N ILE A 230 -11.06 9.11 11.81
CA ILE A 230 -10.88 7.87 12.56
C ILE A 230 -11.21 8.09 14.04
N ASP A 231 -10.69 9.15 14.66
CA ASP A 231 -10.95 9.47 16.06
C ASP A 231 -12.43 9.76 16.31
N ARG A 232 -13.11 10.42 15.36
CA ARG A 232 -14.57 10.59 15.41
C ARG A 232 -15.28 9.24 15.36
N ARG A 233 -14.93 8.35 14.42
CA ARG A 233 -15.55 7.01 14.33
C ARG A 233 -15.26 6.16 15.56
N LEU A 234 -14.07 6.25 16.14
CA LEU A 234 -13.69 5.54 17.36
C LEU A 234 -14.46 6.04 18.57
N SER A 235 -14.65 7.35 18.71
CA SER A 235 -15.48 7.92 19.78
C SER A 235 -16.95 7.51 19.64
N GLU A 236 -17.52 7.58 18.43
CA GLU A 236 -18.88 7.08 18.14
C GLU A 236 -19.03 5.57 18.44
N TRP A 237 -17.98 4.77 18.18
CA TRP A 237 -18.00 3.34 18.47
C TRP A 237 -17.88 3.07 19.97
N ARG A 238 -16.99 3.79 20.68
CA ARG A 238 -16.84 3.73 22.13
C ARG A 238 -18.15 4.10 22.83
N ASP A 239 -18.81 5.17 22.41
CA ASP A 239 -20.06 5.62 23.03
C ASP A 239 -21.19 4.60 22.83
N ARG A 240 -21.26 3.98 21.63
CA ARG A 240 -22.18 2.86 21.37
C ARG A 240 -21.88 1.63 22.22
N GLU A 241 -20.61 1.28 22.38
CA GLU A 241 -20.21 0.14 23.20
C GLU A 241 -20.50 0.39 24.69
N VAL A 242 -20.15 1.57 25.21
CA VAL A 242 -20.44 1.98 26.58
C VAL A 242 -21.95 1.96 26.84
N ALA A 243 -22.76 2.50 25.92
CA ALA A 243 -24.21 2.45 26.02
C ALA A 243 -24.76 1.02 26.04
N ASN A 244 -24.19 0.12 25.24
CA ASN A 244 -24.62 -1.28 25.21
C ASN A 244 -24.24 -2.01 26.51
N ARG A 245 -23.02 -1.82 27.01
CA ARG A 245 -22.57 -2.37 28.31
C ARG A 245 -23.46 -1.88 29.46
N LEU A 246 -23.79 -0.59 29.48
CA LEU A 246 -24.73 0.00 30.46
C LEU A 246 -26.13 -0.61 30.36
N LYS A 247 -26.65 -0.86 29.15
CA LYS A 247 -27.93 -1.55 28.97
C LYS A 247 -27.92 -2.96 29.57
N ILE A 248 -26.85 -3.73 29.32
CA ILE A 248 -26.70 -5.09 29.88
C ILE A 248 -26.70 -5.03 31.41
N ILE A 249 -25.90 -4.15 32.01
CA ILE A 249 -25.83 -3.99 33.48
C ILE A 249 -27.20 -3.58 34.06
N ARG A 250 -27.94 -2.69 33.40
CA ARG A 250 -29.29 -2.29 33.83
C ARG A 250 -30.27 -3.46 33.77
N ILE A 251 -30.21 -4.30 32.73
CA ILE A 251 -31.08 -5.47 32.60
C ILE A 251 -30.76 -6.50 33.69
N THR A 252 -29.49 -6.80 33.95
CA THR A 252 -29.13 -7.76 35.00
C THR A 252 -29.49 -7.28 36.40
N LEU A 253 -29.36 -5.97 36.66
CA LEU A 253 -29.75 -5.37 37.94
C LEU A 253 -31.27 -5.33 38.14
N THR A 254 -32.04 -5.04 37.09
CA THR A 254 -33.53 -5.11 37.18
C THR A 254 -34.02 -6.55 37.36
N ALA A 255 -33.39 -7.51 36.70
CA ALA A 255 -33.69 -8.93 36.90
C ALA A 255 -33.38 -9.40 38.33
N SER A 256 -32.25 -9.00 38.92
CA SER A 256 -31.91 -9.38 40.29
C SER A 256 -32.89 -8.79 41.32
N VAL A 257 -33.33 -7.54 41.13
CA VAL A 257 -34.37 -6.90 41.96
C VAL A 257 -35.69 -7.65 41.84
N LEU A 258 -36.10 -8.05 40.63
CA LEU A 258 -37.33 -8.82 40.41
C LEU A 258 -37.29 -10.18 41.09
N VAL A 259 -36.16 -10.90 41.01
CA VAL A 259 -35.99 -12.20 41.69
C VAL A 259 -36.05 -12.04 43.20
N ALA A 260 -35.43 -11.00 43.76
CA ALA A 260 -35.50 -10.71 45.20
C ALA A 260 -36.93 -10.40 45.66
N ALA A 261 -37.67 -9.61 44.87
CA ALA A 261 -39.08 -9.31 45.15
C ALA A 261 -39.97 -10.56 45.07
N LEU A 262 -39.81 -11.39 44.05
CA LEU A 262 -40.52 -12.67 43.91
C LEU A 262 -40.21 -13.63 45.08
N SER A 263 -38.95 -13.71 45.50
CA SER A 263 -38.53 -14.51 46.64
C SER A 263 -39.18 -14.04 47.95
N LEU A 264 -39.28 -12.71 48.14
CA LEU A 264 -39.98 -12.13 49.29
C LEU A 264 -41.48 -12.47 49.28
N VAL A 265 -42.14 -12.35 48.12
CA VAL A 265 -43.57 -12.69 47.95
C VAL A 265 -43.80 -14.18 48.21
N TYR A 266 -42.96 -15.06 47.64
CA TYR A 266 -43.04 -16.50 47.87
C TYR A 266 -42.87 -16.87 49.34
N LYS A 267 -41.88 -16.26 50.02
CA LYS A 267 -41.68 -16.46 51.45
C LYS A 267 -42.93 -16.03 52.25
N TYR A 268 -43.53 -14.90 51.90
CA TYR A 268 -44.73 -14.39 52.56
C TYR A 268 -45.95 -15.30 52.37
N THR A 269 -46.19 -15.80 51.15
CA THR A 269 -47.32 -16.71 50.88
C THR A 269 -47.15 -18.07 51.55
N VAL A 270 -45.95 -18.66 51.52
CA VAL A 270 -45.66 -19.92 52.22
C VAL A 270 -45.83 -19.76 53.74
N SER A 271 -45.44 -18.61 54.30
CA SER A 271 -45.60 -18.33 55.73
C SER A 271 -47.07 -18.28 56.16
N GLN A 272 -48.00 -17.90 55.27
CA GLN A 272 -49.44 -17.87 55.57
C GLN A 272 -50.11 -19.24 55.45
N VAL A 273 -49.62 -20.10 54.53
CA VAL A 273 -50.22 -21.43 54.33
C VAL A 273 -49.78 -22.40 55.42
N ILE A 274 -48.55 -22.26 55.92
CA ILE A 274 -48.04 -23.05 57.04
C ILE A 274 -48.38 -22.31 58.33
N GLU A 275 -49.67 -22.22 58.66
CA GLU A 275 -50.05 -22.06 60.06
C GLU A 275 -49.58 -23.32 60.78
N PRO A 276 -48.74 -23.22 61.83
CA PRO A 276 -48.33 -24.38 62.59
C PRO A 276 -49.59 -24.95 63.23
N GLU A 277 -50.06 -26.09 62.72
CA GLU A 277 -51.01 -26.95 63.42
C GLU A 277 -50.41 -27.17 64.81
N ALA A 278 -51.00 -26.49 65.80
CA ALA A 278 -50.49 -26.46 67.16
C ALA A 278 -50.27 -27.92 67.58
N PRO A 279 -49.07 -28.31 68.03
CA PRO A 279 -48.81 -29.70 68.38
C PRO A 279 -49.83 -30.08 69.44
N ALA A 280 -50.75 -30.96 69.04
CA ALA A 280 -51.75 -31.52 69.92
C ALA A 280 -51.00 -32.04 71.15
N ALA A 281 -51.27 -31.42 72.30
CA ALA A 281 -50.76 -31.84 73.57
C ALA A 281 -51.18 -33.30 73.78
N THR A 282 -50.30 -34.24 73.44
CA THR A 282 -50.43 -35.64 73.83
C THR A 282 -50.18 -35.69 75.33
N ALA A 283 -51.26 -35.45 76.05
CA ALA A 283 -51.45 -35.80 77.43
C ALA A 283 -51.33 -37.32 77.60
N SER A 284 -50.76 -37.71 78.75
CA SER A 284 -50.89 -39.01 79.44
C SER A 284 -50.34 -40.25 78.73
N ALA A 285 -49.65 -41.22 79.34
CA ALA A 285 -49.18 -41.58 80.69
C ALA A 285 -48.54 -43.00 80.53
N PRO A 286 -48.41 -43.87 81.56
CA PRO A 286 -47.49 -43.87 82.70
C PRO A 286 -46.58 -45.14 82.78
N ALA A 287 -45.64 -45.10 83.73
CA ALA A 287 -45.17 -46.14 84.66
C ALA A 287 -45.03 -47.63 84.24
N GLU A 288 -43.79 -48.14 84.29
CA GLU A 288 -43.34 -49.41 84.95
C GLU A 288 -41.84 -49.20 85.30
N ALA A 289 -41.35 -49.21 86.55
CA ALA A 289 -41.24 -50.24 87.60
C ALA A 289 -40.10 -51.27 87.39
N GLY A 290 -39.13 -51.28 88.32
CA GLY A 290 -38.06 -52.28 88.53
C GLY A 290 -36.65 -51.65 88.51
N GLU A 291 -35.85 -51.58 89.58
CA GLU A 291 -35.75 -52.31 90.86
C GLU A 291 -35.58 -51.36 92.06
#